data_AF-A0A3Q4GKY6-F1
#
_entry.id   AF-A0A3Q4GKY6-F1
#
_cell.length_a   1.000
_cell.length_b   1.000
_cell.length_c   1.000
_cell.angle_alpha   90.00
_cell.angle_beta   90.00
_cell.angle_gamma   90.00
#
_symmetry.space_group_name_H-M   'P 1'
#
loop_
_entity.id
_entity.type
_entity.pdbx_description
1 polymer ?
#
loop_
_entity_poly.entity_id
_entity_poly.type
_entity_poly.pdbx_seq_one_letter_code
_entity_poly.pdbx_strand_id
1 'polypeptide(L)'
;LLKPSLILLFIKTQSTMKNTELSFKLGVEFDETTADDRKVKSIVKIEDGKLVHIQRWDEKETSLVRQVNGNVLLLTLKLGDVVCERRYEKAE
;
A
#
# COMPACT_ATOMS: atom_id res chain seq x y z
N LEU A 1 10.19 -17.43 -17.94
CA LEU A 1 10.37 -16.47 -16.82
C LEU A 1 9.34 -15.35 -16.99
N LEU A 2 8.31 -15.29 -16.15
CA LEU A 2 7.29 -14.22 -16.24
C LEU A 2 7.96 -12.88 -15.89
N LYS A 3 7.82 -11.88 -16.76
CA LYS A 3 8.29 -10.53 -16.45
C LYS A 3 7.47 -10.01 -15.26
N PRO A 4 8.09 -9.54 -14.16
CA PRO A 4 7.37 -9.08 -12.97
C PRO A 4 6.28 -8.03 -13.24
N SER A 5 6.43 -7.26 -14.32
CA SER A 5 5.47 -6.24 -14.77
C SER A 5 4.13 -6.75 -15.29
N LEU A 6 3.95 -8.07 -15.45
CA LEU A 6 2.69 -8.67 -15.91
C LEU A 6 1.76 -9.11 -14.77
N ILE A 7 2.24 -9.16 -13.53
CA ILE A 7 1.44 -9.64 -12.39
C ILE A 7 0.57 -8.48 -11.87
N LEU A 8 -0.74 -8.69 -11.87
CA LEU A 8 -1.71 -7.82 -11.22
C LEU A 8 -1.85 -8.24 -9.76
N LEU A 9 -1.57 -7.32 -8.84
CA LEU A 9 -1.67 -7.50 -7.40
C LEU A 9 -2.92 -6.80 -6.87
N PHE A 10 -3.45 -7.34 -5.79
CA PHE A 10 -4.64 -6.82 -5.13
C PHE A 10 -4.40 -6.66 -3.64
N ILE A 11 -4.88 -5.55 -3.08
CA ILE A 11 -4.99 -5.34 -1.63
C ILE A 11 -6.45 -5.04 -1.33
N LYS A 12 -7.07 -5.89 -0.52
CA LYS A 12 -8.42 -5.69 -0.02
C LYS A 12 -8.40 -5.46 1.49
N THR A 13 -8.96 -4.34 1.94
CA THR A 13 -9.17 -4.05 3.36
C THR A 13 -10.64 -4.20 3.67
N GLN A 14 -10.98 -5.08 4.61
CA GLN A 14 -12.37 -5.35 4.99
C GLN A 14 -12.62 -4.99 6.45
N SER A 15 -13.68 -4.25 6.72
CA SER A 15 -14.12 -3.88 8.07
C SER A 15 -15.64 -3.67 8.11
N THR A 16 -16.20 -3.54 9.30
CA THR A 16 -17.62 -3.21 9.48
C THR A 16 -17.97 -1.79 9.04
N MET A 17 -16.99 -0.88 8.97
CA MET A 17 -17.19 0.54 8.69
C MET A 17 -17.05 0.87 7.20
N LYS A 18 -15.92 0.49 6.58
CA LYS A 18 -15.63 0.74 5.17
C LYS A 18 -14.73 -0.35 4.62
N ASN A 19 -15.02 -0.80 3.40
CA ASN A 19 -14.20 -1.74 2.65
C ASN A 19 -13.50 -0.99 1.52
N THR A 20 -12.25 -1.35 1.23
CA THR A 20 -11.50 -0.82 0.09
C THR A 20 -10.82 -1.95 -0.66
N GLU A 21 -10.69 -1.77 -1.98
CA GLU A 21 -9.98 -2.67 -2.85
C GLU A 21 -9.09 -1.87 -3.80
N LEU A 22 -7.86 -2.33 -3.95
CA LEU A 22 -6.82 -1.70 -4.75
C LEU A 22 -6.21 -2.74 -5.66
N SER A 23 -6.14 -2.46 -6.96
CA SER A 23 -5.56 -3.32 -7.98
C SER A 23 -4.44 -2.60 -8.71
N PHE A 24 -3.24 -3.16 -8.73
CA PHE A 24 -2.06 -2.47 -9.27
C PHE A 24 -1.01 -3.43 -9.82
N LYS A 25 -0.10 -2.89 -10.64
CA LYS A 25 1.11 -3.60 -11.09
C LYS A 25 2.32 -2.99 -10.40
N LEU A 26 3.30 -3.80 -10.04
CA LEU A 26 4.53 -3.30 -9.43
C LEU A 26 5.27 -2.37 -10.40
N GLY A 27 5.72 -1.23 -9.89
CA GLY A 27 6.50 -0.23 -10.63
C GLY A 27 5.72 0.57 -11.67
N VAL A 28 4.39 0.43 -11.74
CA VAL A 28 3.53 1.17 -12.67
C VAL A 28 2.68 2.16 -11.88
N GLU A 29 2.70 3.43 -12.29
CA GLU A 29 1.85 4.45 -11.69
C GLU A 29 0.38 4.25 -12.08
N PHE A 30 -0.53 4.58 -11.16
CA PHE A 30 -1.97 4.47 -11.37
C PHE A 30 -2.74 5.51 -10.54
N ASP A 31 -3.99 5.77 -10.94
CA ASP A 31 -4.91 6.63 -10.19
C ASP A 31 -5.55 5.84 -9.03
N GLU A 32 -5.49 6.41 -7.83
CA GLU A 32 -6.07 5.82 -6.63
C GLU A 32 -7.06 6.81 -5.98
N THR A 33 -8.17 6.27 -5.47
CA THR A 33 -9.03 6.98 -4.52
C THR A 33 -8.83 6.36 -3.14
N THR A 34 -8.33 7.14 -2.19
CA THR A 34 -8.01 6.65 -0.85
C THR A 34 -9.28 6.46 0.00
N ALA A 35 -9.15 5.80 1.16
CA ALA A 35 -10.29 5.55 2.05
C ALA A 35 -10.96 6.83 2.58
N ASP A 36 -10.23 7.94 2.63
CA ASP A 36 -10.69 9.30 2.96
C ASP A 36 -11.00 10.15 1.71
N ASP A 37 -11.22 9.50 0.57
CA ASP A 37 -11.70 10.06 -0.70
C ASP A 37 -10.77 11.07 -1.40
N ARG A 38 -9.48 11.11 -1.02
CA ARG A 38 -8.46 11.85 -1.79
C ARG A 38 -8.20 11.15 -3.13
N LYS A 39 -8.01 11.96 -4.19
CA LYS A 39 -7.54 11.51 -5.49
C LYS A 39 -6.02 11.68 -5.53
N VAL A 40 -5.30 10.57 -5.73
CA VAL A 40 -3.85 10.56 -5.67
C VAL A 40 -3.27 9.79 -6.86
N LYS A 41 -2.03 10.09 -7.23
CA LYS A 41 -1.22 9.22 -8.07
C LYS A 41 -0.43 8.28 -7.16
N SER A 42 -0.48 6.99 -7.47
CA SER A 42 0.14 5.96 -6.64
C SER A 42 1.10 5.09 -7.43
N ILE A 43 2.14 4.63 -6.76
CA ILE A 43 3.04 3.59 -7.25
C ILE A 43 3.34 2.61 -6.13
N VAL A 44 3.41 1.33 -6.47
CA VAL A 44 3.77 0.28 -5.52
C VAL A 44 4.99 -0.47 -6.03
N LYS A 45 5.99 -0.67 -5.17
CA LYS A 45 7.24 -1.38 -5.47
C LYS A 45 7.56 -2.39 -4.37
N ILE A 46 8.45 -3.32 -4.69
CA ILE A 46 9.14 -4.14 -3.71
C ILE A 46 10.56 -3.59 -3.58
N GLU A 47 10.92 -3.12 -2.39
CA GLU A 47 12.25 -2.58 -2.07
C GLU A 47 12.72 -3.23 -0.77
N ASP A 48 13.88 -3.88 -0.80
CA ASP A 48 14.47 -4.61 0.33
C ASP A 48 13.48 -5.59 1.01
N GLY A 49 12.70 -6.30 0.20
CA GLY A 49 11.70 -7.27 0.66
C GLY A 49 10.43 -6.66 1.26
N LYS A 50 10.27 -5.34 1.22
CA LYS A 50 9.09 -4.62 1.72
C LYS A 50 8.22 -4.14 0.56
N LEU A 51 6.91 -4.17 0.76
CA LEU A 51 5.97 -3.54 -0.18
C LEU A 51 5.85 -2.06 0.14
N VAL A 52 6.44 -1.22 -0.71
CA VAL A 52 6.45 0.24 -0.58
C VAL A 52 5.39 0.81 -1.50
N HIS A 53 4.35 1.42 -0.92
CA HIS A 53 3.26 2.07 -1.62
C HIS A 53 3.33 3.57 -1.36
N ILE A 54 3.59 4.35 -2.41
CA ILE A 54 3.69 5.81 -2.34
C ILE A 54 2.44 6.42 -2.96
N GLN A 55 1.83 7.39 -2.27
CA GLN A 55 0.67 8.18 -2.69
C GLN A 55 1.08 9.65 -2.80
N ARG A 56 0.78 10.32 -3.92
CA ARG A 56 1.12 11.73 -4.17
C ARG A 56 -0.10 12.55 -4.58
N TRP A 57 -0.22 13.74 -4.00
CA TRP A 57 -1.24 14.75 -4.33
C TRP A 57 -0.78 16.12 -3.85
N ASP A 58 -1.08 17.21 -4.56
CA ASP A 58 -0.81 18.59 -4.13
C ASP A 58 0.56 18.82 -3.46
N GLU A 59 1.64 18.35 -4.10
CA GLU A 59 3.03 18.37 -3.60
C GLU A 59 3.29 17.61 -2.29
N LYS A 60 2.29 16.91 -1.77
CA LYS A 60 2.38 16.02 -0.60
C LYS A 60 2.63 14.59 -1.05
N GLU A 61 3.30 13.86 -0.18
CA GLU A 61 3.59 12.44 -0.34
C GLU A 61 3.29 11.70 0.96
N THR A 62 2.66 10.53 0.86
CA THR A 62 2.54 9.56 1.96
C THR A 62 3.13 8.25 1.53
N SER A 63 3.92 7.64 2.41
CA SER A 63 4.44 6.29 2.21
C SER A 63 3.70 5.30 3.11
N LEU A 64 3.29 4.17 2.54
CA LEU A 64 2.74 3.02 3.24
C LEU A 64 3.68 1.84 3.00
N VAL A 65 4.44 1.45 4.02
CA VAL A 65 5.43 0.37 3.94
C VAL A 65 4.90 -0.84 4.70
N ARG A 66 4.72 -1.96 3.99
CA ARG A 66 4.33 -3.24 4.59
C ARG A 66 5.52 -4.18 4.65
N GLN A 67 5.82 -4.65 5.85
CA GLN A 67 6.84 -5.66 6.12
C GLN A 67 6.20 -6.88 6.76
N VAL A 68 6.52 -8.07 6.26
CA VAL A 68 6.07 -9.33 6.83
C VAL A 68 7.23 -9.98 7.58
N ASN A 69 6.99 -10.38 8.82
CA ASN A 69 7.90 -11.21 9.61
C ASN A 69 7.09 -12.34 10.27
N GLY A 70 7.31 -13.57 9.82
CA GLY A 70 6.50 -14.71 10.22
C GLY A 70 5.02 -14.49 9.91
N ASN A 71 4.18 -14.55 10.95
CA ASN A 71 2.73 -14.35 10.84
C ASN A 71 2.29 -12.90 11.10
N VAL A 72 3.22 -11.95 11.16
CA VAL A 72 2.92 -10.55 11.44
C VAL A 72 3.19 -9.70 10.20
N LEU A 73 2.22 -8.86 9.84
CA LEU A 73 2.41 -7.76 8.91
C LEU A 73 2.41 -6.44 9.69
N LEU A 74 3.54 -5.74 9.65
CA LEU A 74 3.66 -4.37 10.14
C LEU A 74 3.47 -3.42 8.96
N LEU A 75 2.51 -2.51 9.08
CA LEU A 75 2.26 -1.43 8.15
C LEU A 75 2.64 -0.10 8.83
N THR A 76 3.68 0.55 8.31
CA THR A 76 4.08 1.90 8.73
C THR A 76 3.59 2.90 7.70
N LEU A 77 2.80 3.88 8.14
CA LEU A 77 2.36 5.02 7.34
C LEU A 77 3.13 6.26 7.78
N LYS A 78 3.63 7.04 6.82
CA LYS A 78 4.37 8.29 7.10
C LYS A 78 3.91 9.42 6.18
N LEU A 79 3.65 10.58 6.76
CA LEU A 79 3.38 11.85 6.07
C LEU A 79 4.18 12.96 6.76
N GLY A 80 5.19 13.49 6.08
CA GLY A 80 6.17 14.39 6.71
C GLY A 80 6.84 13.70 7.90
N ASP A 81 6.79 14.32 9.08
CA ASP A 81 7.36 13.77 10.32
C ASP A 81 6.38 12.90 11.12
N VAL A 82 5.10 12.84 10.70
CA VAL A 82 4.07 12.06 11.39
C VAL A 82 4.13 10.59 10.95
N VAL A 83 4.18 9.68 11.92
CA VAL A 83 4.25 8.23 11.71
C VAL A 83 3.09 7.53 12.42
N CYS A 84 2.47 6.57 11.74
CA CYS A 84 1.47 5.66 12.30
C CYS A 84 1.88 4.22 12.00
N GLU A 85 1.74 3.33 12.98
CA GLU A 85 1.99 1.90 12.81
C GLU A 85 0.71 1.09 13.04
N ARG A 86 0.48 0.14 12.14
CA ARG A 86 -0.62 -0.82 12.23
C ARG A 86 -0.03 -2.22 12.17
N ARG A 87 -0.31 -3.03 13.19
CA ARG A 87 0.12 -4.42 13.26
C ARG A 87 -1.07 -5.32 12.93
N TYR A 88 -0.86 -6.25 12.00
CA TYR A 88 -1.82 -7.26 11.60
C TYR A 88 -1.24 -8.64 11.86
N GLU A 89 -2.07 -9.55 12.33
CA GLU A 89 -1.74 -10.97 12.43
C GLU A 89 -2.37 -11.72 11.27
N LYS A 90 -1.66 -12.71 10.76
CA LYS A 90 -2.15 -13.61 9.72
C LYS A 90 -3.38 -14.33 10.29
N ALA A 91 -4.52 -14.13 9.63
CA ALA A 91 -5.73 -14.91 9.90
C ALA A 91 -5.55 -16.37 9.46
N GLU A 92 -6.26 -17.29 10.12
CA GLU A 92 -6.30 -18.71 9.77
C GLU A 92 -7.07 -18.97 8.46
#